data_AF-A0A833LHI3-F1
#
_entry.id   AF-A0A833LHI3-F1
#
_cell.length_a   1.000
_cell.length_b   1.000
_cell.length_c   1.000
_cell.angle_alpha   90.00
_cell.angle_beta   90.00
_cell.angle_gamma   90.00
#
_symmetry.space_group_name_H-M   'P 1'
#
loop_
_entity.id
_entity.type
_entity.pdbx_description
1 polymer ?
#
loop_
_entity_poly.entity_id
_entity_poly.type
_entity_poly.pdbx_seq_one_letter_code
_entity_poly.pdbx_strand_id
1 'polypeptide(L)'
;MSRVRTPIGARIKRRRIAAGLSQAALAQALGISASYLNLIENNKRAIGGTLLLRIGERLGIDLEHLSGESEIRTIGTIGELMADPVMRGIEMEHEAIRDLVARFPEAGAALARLYRAFADATAEIDVLQHRLKSDPLLSQLLHPILNRIAGIKSGAEILDTIADLTEEERRRFVGTINAEARELVPSMQSLVDYFDQAAARQKRVSPISELDEAIVANGNHFPALEDAAATLRAELAGKGQPGEAAVARALEKQLGVACRIRT
;
A
#
# COMPACT_ATOMS: atom_id res chain seq x y z
N MET A 1 -23.91 11.10 -17.04
CA MET A 1 -23.25 10.26 -16.02
C MET A 1 -23.69 10.74 -14.64
N SER A 2 -24.59 9.99 -14.00
CA SER A 2 -25.12 10.36 -12.67
C SER A 2 -24.02 10.17 -11.63
N ARG A 3 -23.56 11.26 -10.98
CA ARG A 3 -22.65 11.19 -9.84
C ARG A 3 -23.36 10.40 -8.74
N VAL A 4 -22.95 9.16 -8.53
CA VAL A 4 -23.43 8.29 -7.44
C VAL A 4 -23.13 9.01 -6.13
N ARG A 5 -24.14 9.63 -5.54
CA ARG A 5 -24.03 10.34 -4.27
C ARG A 5 -24.07 9.30 -3.16
N THR A 6 -22.92 9.09 -2.52
CA THR A 6 -22.83 8.45 -1.21
C THR A 6 -23.86 9.10 -0.26
N PRO A 7 -24.60 8.34 0.57
CA PRO A 7 -25.73 8.87 1.33
C PRO A 7 -25.28 9.78 2.50
N ILE A 8 -24.94 11.03 2.20
CA ILE A 8 -24.54 12.09 3.15
C ILE A 8 -25.56 12.21 4.30
N GLY A 9 -26.85 12.04 4.01
CA GLY A 9 -27.92 12.09 5.00
C GLY A 9 -27.78 11.05 6.11
N ALA A 10 -27.43 9.81 5.75
CA ALA A 10 -27.29 8.74 6.72
C ALA A 10 -26.12 8.99 7.68
N ARG A 11 -25.05 9.65 7.19
CA ARG A 11 -23.89 10.05 7.99
C ARG A 11 -24.22 11.14 8.98
N ILE A 12 -24.94 12.18 8.53
CA ILE A 12 -25.45 13.24 9.39
C ILE A 12 -26.31 12.64 10.51
N LYS A 13 -27.21 11.73 10.17
CA LYS A 13 -28.05 11.02 11.15
C LYS A 13 -27.23 10.25 12.17
N ARG A 14 -26.26 9.43 11.74
CA ARG A 14 -25.41 8.64 12.65
C ARG A 14 -24.64 9.54 13.62
N ARG A 15 -23.99 10.59 13.12
CA ARG A 15 -23.20 11.51 13.96
C ARG A 15 -24.07 12.33 14.89
N ARG A 16 -25.26 12.75 14.45
CA ARG A 16 -26.26 13.38 15.33
C ARG A 16 -26.63 12.47 16.49
N ILE A 17 -26.91 11.18 16.22
CA ILE A 17 -27.25 10.19 17.24
C ILE A 17 -26.07 9.96 18.20
N ALA A 18 -24.85 9.82 17.67
CA ALA A 18 -23.64 9.66 18.48
C ALA A 18 -23.34 10.87 19.38
N ALA A 19 -23.70 12.08 18.92
CA ALA A 19 -23.62 13.32 19.70
C ALA A 19 -24.78 13.49 20.70
N GLY A 20 -25.71 12.53 20.79
CA GLY A 20 -26.87 12.61 21.69
C GLY A 20 -27.91 13.67 21.31
N LEU A 21 -27.87 14.19 20.07
CA LEU A 21 -28.73 15.28 19.63
C LEU A 21 -30.06 14.77 19.07
N SER A 22 -31.16 15.39 19.49
CA SER A 22 -32.45 15.19 18.83
C SER A 22 -32.45 15.86 17.46
N GLN A 23 -33.30 15.36 16.56
CA GLN A 23 -33.42 15.92 15.21
C GLN A 23 -33.93 17.37 15.25
N ALA A 24 -34.84 17.70 16.17
CA ALA A 24 -35.30 19.07 16.38
C ALA A 24 -34.20 19.99 16.91
N ALA A 25 -33.37 19.52 17.85
CA ALA A 25 -32.25 20.29 18.40
C ALA A 25 -31.21 20.61 17.32
N LEU A 26 -30.85 19.63 16.49
CA LEU A 26 -29.92 19.87 15.38
C LEU A 26 -30.54 20.82 14.34
N ALA A 27 -31.82 20.65 13.99
CA ALA A 27 -32.49 21.52 13.03
C ALA A 27 -32.54 22.98 13.50
N GLN A 28 -32.87 23.21 14.77
CA GLN A 28 -32.87 24.54 15.39
C GLN A 28 -31.47 25.15 15.42
N ALA A 29 -30.46 24.37 15.82
CA ALA A 29 -29.06 24.78 15.81
C ALA A 29 -28.54 25.14 14.39
N LEU A 30 -29.20 24.63 13.35
CA LEU A 30 -28.93 24.89 11.95
C LEU A 30 -29.91 25.92 11.34
N GLY A 31 -30.83 26.50 12.11
CA GLY A 31 -31.83 27.44 11.55
C GLY A 31 -32.63 26.86 10.36
N ILE A 32 -32.87 25.55 10.32
CA ILE A 32 -33.71 24.88 9.33
C ILE A 32 -34.88 24.17 10.04
N SER A 33 -35.91 23.77 9.29
CA SER A 33 -37.01 23.01 9.89
C SER A 33 -36.62 21.54 10.15
N ALA A 34 -37.18 20.93 11.19
CA ALA A 34 -36.95 19.51 11.51
C ALA A 34 -37.38 18.58 10.36
N SER A 35 -38.45 18.94 9.63
CA SER A 35 -38.89 18.23 8.43
C SER A 35 -37.88 18.34 7.28
N TYR A 36 -37.24 19.50 7.10
CA TYR A 36 -36.18 19.67 6.12
C TYR A 36 -34.94 18.81 6.46
N LEU A 37 -34.54 18.80 7.74
CA LEU A 37 -33.46 17.92 8.22
C LEU A 37 -33.83 16.44 8.02
N ASN A 38 -35.09 16.05 8.22
CA ASN A 38 -35.57 14.68 7.97
C ASN A 38 -35.39 14.24 6.52
N LEU A 39 -35.71 15.13 5.57
CA LEU A 39 -35.54 14.83 4.16
C LEU A 39 -34.06 14.70 3.78
N ILE A 40 -33.19 15.50 4.40
CA ILE A 40 -31.73 15.40 4.23
C ILE A 40 -31.23 14.07 4.82
N GLU A 41 -31.55 13.76 6.07
CA GLU A 41 -31.06 12.55 6.77
C GLU A 41 -31.49 11.24 6.07
N ASN A 42 -32.63 11.24 5.39
CA ASN A 42 -33.09 10.10 4.59
C ASN A 42 -32.67 10.15 3.12
N ASN A 43 -31.73 11.04 2.74
CA ASN A 43 -31.22 11.22 1.38
C ASN A 43 -32.29 11.57 0.33
N LYS A 44 -33.48 12.04 0.76
CA LYS A 44 -34.56 12.48 -0.12
C LYS A 44 -34.32 13.88 -0.68
N ARG A 45 -33.41 14.65 -0.07
CA ARG A 45 -33.05 16.00 -0.52
C ARG A 45 -31.54 16.17 -0.49
N ALA A 46 -31.00 16.67 -1.60
CA ALA A 46 -29.59 16.99 -1.71
C ALA A 46 -29.23 18.15 -0.75
N ILE A 47 -28.08 18.04 -0.12
CA ILE A 47 -27.48 19.08 0.71
C ILE A 47 -26.23 19.61 0.01
N GLY A 48 -25.97 20.91 0.10
CA GLY A 48 -24.80 21.52 -0.51
C GLY A 48 -24.38 22.81 0.17
N GLY A 49 -23.15 23.26 -0.16
CA GLY A 49 -22.62 24.56 0.20
C GLY A 49 -22.62 24.85 1.70
N THR A 50 -23.18 26.00 2.06
CA THR A 50 -23.19 26.58 3.41
C THR A 50 -23.89 25.72 4.47
N LEU A 51 -24.93 24.97 4.09
CA LEU A 51 -25.64 24.10 5.04
C LEU A 51 -24.78 22.89 5.42
N LEU A 52 -24.02 22.33 4.48
CA LEU A 52 -23.14 21.19 4.74
C LEU A 52 -21.99 21.58 5.67
N LEU A 53 -21.38 22.75 5.43
CA LEU A 53 -20.35 23.37 6.30
C LEU A 53 -20.86 23.51 7.74
N ARG A 54 -22.02 24.15 7.91
CA ARG A 54 -22.63 24.35 9.23
C ARG A 54 -22.98 23.04 9.94
N ILE A 55 -23.34 22.00 9.20
CA ILE A 55 -23.55 20.66 9.79
C ILE A 55 -22.23 20.06 10.27
N GLY A 56 -21.17 20.16 9.46
CA GLY A 56 -19.83 19.72 9.83
C GLY A 56 -19.34 20.39 11.12
N GLU A 57 -19.42 21.72 11.18
CA GLU A 57 -19.05 22.51 12.37
C GLU A 57 -19.84 22.10 13.61
N ARG A 58 -21.17 21.91 13.50
CA ARG A 58 -22.03 21.61 14.66
C ARG A 58 -21.90 20.17 15.15
N LEU A 59 -21.54 19.24 14.28
CA LEU A 59 -21.36 17.83 14.63
C LEU A 59 -19.88 17.44 14.83
N GLY A 60 -18.94 18.37 14.64
CA GLY A 60 -17.51 18.10 14.73
C GLY A 60 -17.03 17.09 13.68
N ILE A 61 -17.57 17.16 12.46
CA ILE A 61 -17.25 16.24 11.37
C ILE A 61 -16.63 17.04 10.23
N ASP A 62 -15.48 16.60 9.74
CA ASP A 62 -14.82 17.23 8.60
C ASP A 62 -15.58 17.00 7.28
N LEU A 63 -15.42 17.92 6.33
CA LEU A 63 -16.15 17.91 5.05
C LEU A 63 -15.81 16.72 4.18
N GLU A 64 -14.56 16.26 4.21
CA GLU A 64 -14.13 15.00 3.56
C GLU A 64 -14.80 13.77 4.18
N HIS A 65 -15.01 13.81 5.49
CA HIS A 65 -15.75 12.79 6.21
C HIS A 65 -17.25 12.85 5.95
N LEU A 66 -17.76 13.92 5.34
CA LEU A 66 -19.15 14.04 4.87
C LEU A 66 -19.26 13.74 3.36
N SER A 67 -18.22 14.02 2.56
CA SER A 67 -18.21 13.90 1.09
C SER A 67 -18.33 12.46 0.58
N GLY A 68 -17.92 11.48 1.37
CA GLY A 68 -18.03 10.05 1.02
C GLY A 68 -16.80 9.49 0.31
N GLU A 69 -15.77 10.29 0.08
CA GLU A 69 -14.58 9.86 -0.65
C GLU A 69 -13.82 8.73 0.07
N SER A 70 -13.73 8.78 1.40
CA SER A 70 -13.16 7.69 2.20
C SER A 70 -13.91 6.37 2.02
N GLU A 71 -15.25 6.40 1.90
CA GLU A 71 -16.06 5.20 1.66
C GLU A 71 -15.91 4.70 0.22
N ILE A 72 -15.82 5.60 -0.76
CA ILE A 72 -15.53 5.23 -2.15
C ILE A 72 -14.17 4.53 -2.25
N ARG A 73 -13.14 5.07 -1.59
CA ARG A 73 -11.82 4.42 -1.50
C ARG A 73 -11.92 3.05 -0.84
N THR A 74 -12.63 2.96 0.28
CA THR A 74 -12.85 1.69 1.01
C THR A 74 -13.57 0.65 0.17
N ILE A 75 -14.62 1.04 -0.57
CA ILE A 75 -15.36 0.17 -1.50
C ILE A 75 -14.43 -0.32 -2.62
N GLY A 76 -13.58 0.56 -3.17
CA GLY A 76 -12.57 0.20 -4.16
C GLY A 76 -11.60 -0.86 -3.63
N THR A 77 -11.00 -0.62 -2.46
CA THR A 77 -10.06 -1.55 -1.84
C THR A 77 -10.70 -2.90 -1.49
N ILE A 78 -11.95 -2.93 -1.03
CA ILE A 78 -12.67 -4.19 -0.79
C ILE A 78 -12.99 -4.89 -2.12
N GLY A 79 -13.29 -4.14 -3.18
CA GLY A 79 -13.45 -4.70 -4.53
C GLY A 79 -12.17 -5.38 -5.02
N GLU A 80 -11.01 -4.77 -4.81
CA GLU A 80 -9.70 -5.36 -5.10
C GLU A 80 -9.45 -6.61 -4.26
N LEU A 81 -9.74 -6.56 -2.95
CA LEU A 81 -9.67 -7.73 -2.05
C LEU A 81 -10.49 -8.90 -2.59
N MET A 82 -11.71 -8.66 -3.06
CA MET A 82 -12.59 -9.72 -3.61
C MET A 82 -12.09 -10.26 -4.96
N ALA A 83 -11.30 -9.48 -5.71
CA ALA A 83 -10.69 -9.93 -6.95
C ALA A 83 -9.36 -10.69 -6.72
N ASP A 84 -8.80 -10.64 -5.52
CA ASP A 84 -7.55 -11.31 -5.18
C ASP A 84 -7.70 -12.85 -5.23
N PRO A 85 -6.72 -13.59 -5.76
CA PRO A 85 -6.73 -15.05 -5.78
C PRO A 85 -6.99 -15.73 -4.43
N VAL A 86 -6.63 -15.09 -3.30
CA VAL A 86 -6.88 -15.60 -1.95
C VAL A 86 -8.38 -15.72 -1.63
N MET A 87 -9.22 -14.94 -2.31
CA MET A 87 -10.68 -14.95 -2.14
C MET A 87 -11.40 -15.90 -3.08
N ARG A 88 -10.68 -16.72 -3.84
CA ARG A 88 -11.28 -17.70 -4.75
C ARG A 88 -12.29 -18.60 -4.00
N GLY A 89 -13.51 -18.64 -4.50
CA GLY A 89 -14.62 -19.41 -3.90
C GLY A 89 -15.53 -18.60 -2.98
N ILE A 90 -15.22 -17.32 -2.74
CA ILE A 90 -16.11 -16.37 -2.06
C ILE A 90 -16.56 -15.34 -3.09
N GLU A 91 -17.87 -15.27 -3.33
CA GLU A 91 -18.45 -14.29 -4.26
C GLU A 91 -19.20 -13.21 -3.47
N MET A 92 -18.90 -11.95 -3.79
CA MET A 92 -19.61 -10.81 -3.25
C MET A 92 -19.91 -9.81 -4.36
N GLU A 93 -21.20 -9.55 -4.57
CA GLU A 93 -21.67 -8.56 -5.53
C GLU A 93 -21.18 -7.15 -5.17
N HIS A 94 -20.93 -6.32 -6.18
CA HIS A 94 -20.43 -4.96 -5.97
C HIS A 94 -21.41 -4.09 -5.15
N GLU A 95 -22.70 -4.39 -5.24
CA GLU A 95 -23.74 -3.76 -4.41
C GLU A 95 -23.69 -4.20 -2.95
N ALA A 96 -23.37 -5.47 -2.68
CA ALA A 96 -23.19 -5.96 -1.33
C ALA A 96 -21.99 -5.31 -0.62
N ILE A 97 -20.89 -5.04 -1.35
CA ILE A 97 -19.74 -4.28 -0.83
C ILE A 97 -20.15 -2.85 -0.44
N ARG A 98 -20.93 -2.17 -1.30
CA ARG A 98 -21.44 -0.83 -0.98
C ARG A 98 -22.32 -0.83 0.26
N ASP A 99 -23.22 -1.81 0.36
CA ASP A 99 -24.09 -1.98 1.51
C ASP A 99 -23.32 -2.27 2.79
N LEU A 100 -22.29 -3.12 2.73
CA LEU A 100 -21.40 -3.41 3.85
C LEU A 100 -20.74 -2.13 4.38
N VAL A 101 -20.11 -1.35 3.50
CA VAL A 101 -19.42 -0.11 3.89
C VAL A 101 -20.40 0.96 4.38
N ALA A 102 -21.59 1.05 3.78
CA ALA A 102 -22.61 2.01 4.20
C ALA A 102 -23.19 1.70 5.60
N ARG A 103 -23.38 0.41 5.90
CA ARG A 103 -23.92 -0.08 7.19
C ARG A 103 -22.85 -0.13 8.28
N PHE A 104 -21.63 -0.55 7.93
CA PHE A 104 -20.51 -0.80 8.86
C PHE A 104 -19.19 -0.18 8.36
N PRO A 105 -19.07 1.15 8.33
CA PRO A 105 -17.92 1.82 7.75
C PRO A 105 -16.61 1.55 8.50
N GLU A 106 -16.65 1.38 9.82
CA GLU A 106 -15.48 1.06 10.64
C GLU A 106 -14.94 -0.33 10.29
N ALA A 107 -15.83 -1.30 10.07
CA ALA A 107 -15.46 -2.65 9.64
C ALA A 107 -14.89 -2.64 8.22
N GLY A 108 -15.52 -1.89 7.30
CA GLY A 108 -15.00 -1.71 5.95
C GLY A 108 -13.59 -1.12 5.93
N ALA A 109 -13.36 -0.06 6.73
CA ALA A 109 -12.05 0.57 6.84
C ALA A 109 -11.00 -0.38 7.43
N ALA A 110 -11.36 -1.19 8.43
CA ALA A 110 -10.46 -2.18 9.01
C ALA A 110 -10.06 -3.26 7.99
N LEU A 111 -11.03 -3.79 7.23
CA LEU A 111 -10.77 -4.77 6.16
C LEU A 111 -9.87 -4.18 5.06
N ALA A 112 -10.16 -2.95 4.62
CA ALA A 112 -9.35 -2.27 3.62
C ALA A 112 -7.92 -1.98 4.12
N ARG A 113 -7.72 -1.72 5.42
CA ARG A 113 -6.39 -1.55 6.00
C ARG A 113 -5.63 -2.87 6.10
N LEU A 114 -6.31 -3.94 6.50
CA LEU A 114 -5.73 -5.28 6.56
C LEU A 114 -5.29 -5.77 5.18
N TYR A 115 -6.13 -5.59 4.16
CA TYR A 115 -5.80 -6.01 2.80
C TYR A 115 -4.59 -5.26 2.24
N ARG A 116 -4.50 -3.94 2.45
CA ARG A 116 -3.32 -3.17 2.04
C ARG A 116 -2.05 -3.69 2.69
N ALA A 117 -2.05 -3.87 4.01
CA ALA A 117 -0.91 -4.43 4.73
C ALA A 117 -0.51 -5.83 4.21
N PHE A 118 -1.50 -6.66 3.85
CA PHE A 118 -1.25 -7.97 3.23
C PHE A 118 -0.64 -7.84 1.82
N ALA A 119 -1.17 -6.96 0.99
CA ALA A 119 -0.67 -6.71 -0.36
C ALA A 119 0.77 -6.17 -0.33
N ASP A 120 1.06 -5.24 0.58
CA ASP A 120 2.40 -4.67 0.77
C ASP A 120 3.40 -5.74 1.20
N ALA A 121 3.04 -6.56 2.19
CA ALA A 121 3.88 -7.68 2.64
C ALA A 121 4.14 -8.70 1.52
N THR A 122 3.14 -8.98 0.69
CA THR A 122 3.27 -9.90 -0.44
C THR A 122 4.19 -9.32 -1.52
N ALA A 123 4.04 -8.03 -1.84
CA ALA A 123 4.91 -7.33 -2.78
C ALA A 123 6.36 -7.30 -2.28
N GLU A 124 6.58 -7.12 -0.98
CA GLU A 124 7.90 -7.17 -0.38
C GLU A 124 8.54 -8.57 -0.51
N ILE A 125 7.76 -9.63 -0.29
CA ILE A 125 8.19 -11.02 -0.51
C ILE A 125 8.58 -11.23 -1.98
N ASP A 126 7.79 -10.75 -2.94
CA ASP A 126 8.11 -10.90 -4.37
C ASP A 126 9.41 -10.18 -4.74
N VAL A 127 9.64 -8.97 -4.20
CA VAL A 127 10.91 -8.26 -4.37
C VAL A 127 12.07 -9.05 -3.77
N LEU A 128 11.91 -9.65 -2.59
CA LEU A 128 12.93 -10.51 -1.98
C LEU A 128 13.22 -11.74 -2.84
N GLN A 129 12.18 -12.42 -3.32
CA GLN A 129 12.34 -13.59 -4.18
C GLN A 129 13.07 -13.24 -5.47
N HIS A 130 12.71 -12.10 -6.09
CA HIS A 130 13.41 -11.61 -7.27
C HIS A 130 14.87 -11.30 -6.97
N ARG A 131 15.18 -10.63 -5.86
CA ARG A 131 16.56 -10.37 -5.44
C ARG A 131 17.32 -11.68 -5.22
N LEU A 132 16.79 -12.63 -4.46
CA LEU A 132 17.43 -13.93 -4.23
C LEU A 132 17.73 -14.69 -5.52
N LYS A 133 16.79 -14.71 -6.47
CA LYS A 133 16.98 -15.37 -7.77
C LYS A 133 17.99 -14.64 -8.67
N SER A 134 18.08 -13.32 -8.54
CA SER A 134 18.88 -12.47 -9.42
C SER A 134 20.21 -12.04 -8.83
N ASP A 135 20.48 -12.33 -7.55
CA ASP A 135 21.64 -11.80 -6.85
C ASP A 135 22.95 -12.46 -7.35
N PRO A 136 23.80 -11.72 -8.09
CA PRO A 136 25.06 -12.24 -8.57
C PRO A 136 26.02 -12.56 -7.41
N LEU A 137 25.92 -11.85 -6.28
CA LEU A 137 26.75 -12.07 -5.10
C LEU A 137 26.39 -13.40 -4.41
N LEU A 138 25.10 -13.73 -4.32
CA LEU A 138 24.66 -15.03 -3.79
C LEU A 138 25.22 -16.19 -4.63
N SER A 139 25.14 -16.07 -5.96
CA SER A 139 25.74 -17.04 -6.88
C SER A 139 27.26 -17.16 -6.72
N GLN A 140 27.95 -16.02 -6.54
CA GLN A 140 29.40 -15.98 -6.25
C GLN A 140 29.78 -16.62 -4.92
N LEU A 141 28.92 -16.56 -3.89
CA LEU A 141 29.16 -17.21 -2.60
C LEU A 141 28.86 -18.72 -2.64
N LEU A 142 27.86 -19.14 -3.43
CA LEU A 142 27.49 -20.56 -3.57
C LEU A 142 28.47 -21.37 -4.44
N HIS A 143 29.07 -20.77 -5.46
CA HIS A 143 29.97 -21.49 -6.37
C HIS A 143 31.21 -22.09 -5.68
N PRO A 144 31.94 -21.35 -4.81
CA PRO A 144 33.03 -21.92 -4.01
C PRO A 144 32.55 -23.07 -3.11
N ILE A 145 31.41 -22.93 -2.44
CA ILE A 145 30.85 -23.98 -1.58
C ILE A 145 30.64 -25.28 -2.37
N LEU A 146 29.99 -25.19 -3.54
CA LEU A 146 29.73 -26.35 -4.40
C LEU A 146 31.03 -27.00 -4.90
N ASN A 147 32.00 -26.21 -5.32
CA ASN A 147 33.30 -26.72 -5.78
C ASN A 147 34.04 -27.46 -4.65
N ARG A 148 34.02 -26.93 -3.43
CA ARG A 148 34.66 -27.55 -2.26
C ARG A 148 33.97 -28.86 -1.86
N ILE A 149 32.64 -28.88 -1.84
CA ILE A 149 31.87 -30.10 -1.58
C ILE A 149 32.17 -31.17 -2.64
N ALA A 150 32.25 -30.78 -3.92
CA ALA A 150 32.64 -31.68 -5.00
C ALA A 150 34.07 -32.23 -4.82
N GLY A 151 35.02 -31.41 -4.38
CA GLY A 151 36.39 -31.82 -4.06
C GLY A 151 36.47 -32.79 -2.89
N ILE A 152 35.76 -32.52 -1.80
CA ILE A 152 35.64 -33.42 -0.63
C ILE A 152 35.05 -34.77 -1.06
N LYS A 153 33.94 -34.74 -1.80
CA LYS A 153 33.27 -35.94 -2.29
C LYS A 153 34.20 -36.76 -3.19
N SER A 154 34.85 -36.14 -4.17
CA SER A 154 35.77 -36.81 -5.08
C SER A 154 36.96 -37.45 -4.34
N GLY A 155 37.59 -36.71 -3.41
CA GLY A 155 38.67 -37.25 -2.59
C GLY A 155 38.23 -38.43 -1.71
N ALA A 156 37.02 -38.36 -1.14
CA ALA A 156 36.45 -39.43 -0.32
C ALA A 156 36.10 -40.67 -1.16
N GLU A 157 35.49 -40.50 -2.33
CA GLU A 157 35.17 -41.58 -3.27
C GLU A 157 36.45 -42.28 -3.76
N ILE A 158 37.53 -41.55 -4.04
CA ILE A 158 38.82 -42.13 -4.44
C ILE A 158 39.42 -42.99 -3.32
N LEU A 159 39.37 -42.50 -2.07
CA LEU A 159 39.87 -43.23 -0.90
C LEU A 159 39.08 -44.49 -0.58
N ASP A 160 37.79 -44.53 -0.93
CA ASP A 160 36.89 -45.67 -0.73
C ASP A 160 36.97 -46.69 -1.88
N THR A 161 37.05 -46.21 -3.12
CA THR A 161 36.92 -47.05 -4.33
C THR A 161 38.24 -47.72 -4.76
N ILE A 162 39.39 -47.07 -4.54
CA ILE A 162 40.69 -47.60 -5.00
C ILE A 162 41.36 -48.39 -3.87
N ALA A 163 41.40 -49.72 -4.04
CA ALA A 163 41.93 -50.64 -3.03
C ALA A 163 43.46 -50.56 -2.85
N ASP A 164 44.21 -50.24 -3.92
CA ASP A 164 45.68 -50.33 -3.96
C ASP A 164 46.37 -48.94 -3.86
N LEU A 165 45.86 -48.05 -3.00
CA LEU A 165 46.50 -46.75 -2.77
C LEU A 165 47.75 -46.90 -1.89
N THR A 166 48.85 -46.25 -2.31
CA THR A 166 50.03 -46.11 -1.47
C THR A 166 49.77 -45.19 -0.28
N GLU A 167 50.56 -45.32 0.78
CA GLU A 167 50.42 -44.48 1.99
C GLU A 167 50.68 -42.99 1.72
N GLU A 168 51.46 -42.67 0.67
CA GLU A 168 51.68 -41.29 0.23
C GLU A 168 50.47 -40.72 -0.53
N GLU A 169 49.85 -41.51 -1.41
CA GLU A 169 48.63 -41.12 -2.13
C GLU A 169 47.45 -40.94 -1.18
N ARG A 170 47.28 -41.87 -0.24
CA ARG A 170 46.26 -41.79 0.83
C ARG A 170 46.43 -40.50 1.63
N ARG A 171 47.65 -40.20 2.09
CA ARG A 171 47.94 -38.94 2.81
C ARG A 171 47.65 -37.70 1.96
N ARG A 172 47.90 -37.75 0.65
CA ARG A 172 47.60 -36.63 -0.27
C ARG A 172 46.10 -36.38 -0.37
N PHE A 173 45.28 -37.40 -0.62
CA PHE A 173 43.82 -37.24 -0.72
C PHE A 173 43.18 -36.82 0.61
N VAL A 174 43.63 -37.39 1.74
CA VAL A 174 43.21 -36.96 3.08
C VAL A 174 43.62 -35.50 3.32
N GLY A 175 44.80 -35.08 2.85
CA GLY A 175 45.24 -33.69 2.89
C GLY A 175 44.34 -32.76 2.09
N THR A 176 43.93 -33.15 0.88
CA THR A 176 43.00 -32.41 0.03
C THR A 176 41.62 -32.27 0.68
N ILE A 177 41.04 -33.35 1.19
CA ILE A 177 39.74 -33.32 1.88
C ILE A 177 39.78 -32.35 3.07
N ASN A 178 40.83 -32.43 3.88
CA ASN A 178 40.98 -31.55 5.05
C ASN A 178 41.21 -30.07 4.65
N ALA A 179 41.90 -29.81 3.54
CA ALA A 179 42.05 -28.46 3.01
C ALA A 179 40.71 -27.90 2.55
N GLU A 180 39.95 -28.67 1.76
CA GLU A 180 38.63 -28.25 1.25
C GLU A 180 37.61 -28.06 2.38
N ALA A 181 37.61 -28.95 3.38
CA ALA A 181 36.74 -28.84 4.55
C ALA A 181 37.04 -27.62 5.42
N ARG A 182 38.33 -27.29 5.61
CA ARG A 182 38.74 -26.07 6.36
C ARG A 182 38.25 -24.80 5.68
N GLU A 183 38.38 -24.76 4.37
CA GLU A 183 38.02 -23.59 3.57
C GLU A 183 36.51 -23.46 3.28
N LEU A 184 35.76 -24.55 3.48
CA LEU A 184 34.29 -24.54 3.39
C LEU A 184 33.67 -23.70 4.53
N VAL A 185 34.27 -23.73 5.72
CA VAL A 185 33.73 -23.05 6.91
C VAL A 185 33.66 -21.51 6.72
N PRO A 186 34.73 -20.80 6.32
CA PRO A 186 34.66 -19.37 6.01
C PRO A 186 33.64 -19.03 4.91
N SER A 187 33.51 -19.91 3.91
CA SER A 187 32.58 -19.71 2.80
C SER A 187 31.12 -19.79 3.26
N MET A 188 30.81 -20.77 4.13
CA MET A 188 29.51 -20.89 4.78
C MET A 188 29.21 -19.71 5.73
N GLN A 189 30.20 -19.26 6.50
CA GLN A 189 30.03 -18.09 7.38
C GLN A 189 29.72 -16.83 6.57
N SER A 190 30.42 -16.61 5.45
CA SER A 190 30.17 -15.48 4.55
C SER A 190 28.75 -15.49 3.97
N LEU A 191 28.21 -16.69 3.69
CA LEU A 191 26.83 -16.85 3.24
C LEU A 191 25.83 -16.50 4.35
N VAL A 192 26.07 -16.94 5.60
CA VAL A 192 25.23 -16.60 6.75
C VAL A 192 25.25 -15.09 7.03
N ASP A 193 26.43 -14.47 7.04
CA ASP A 193 26.58 -13.03 7.28
C ASP A 193 25.85 -12.19 6.22
N TYR A 194 25.84 -12.65 4.95
CA TYR A 194 25.07 -12.02 3.88
C TYR A 194 23.56 -12.04 4.17
N PHE A 195 23.01 -13.17 4.64
CA PHE A 195 21.58 -13.26 4.98
C PHE A 195 21.22 -12.40 6.20
N ASP A 196 22.07 -12.36 7.22
CA ASP A 196 21.87 -11.51 8.40
C ASP A 196 21.84 -10.02 8.02
N GLN A 197 22.73 -9.60 7.12
CA GLN A 197 22.76 -8.23 6.60
C GLN A 197 21.55 -7.90 5.71
N ALA A 198 21.11 -8.84 4.88
CA ALA A 198 19.92 -8.68 4.05
C ALA A 198 18.67 -8.49 4.91
N ALA A 199 18.49 -9.31 5.95
CA ALA A 199 17.41 -9.19 6.92
C ALA A 199 17.47 -7.88 7.72
N ALA A 200 18.68 -7.43 8.10
CA ALA A 200 18.86 -6.17 8.83
C ALA A 200 18.54 -4.92 7.98
N ARG A 201 18.80 -4.95 6.67
CA ARG A 201 18.41 -3.87 5.74
C ARG A 201 16.89 -3.76 5.60
N GLN A 202 16.18 -4.87 5.68
CA GLN A 202 14.73 -4.94 5.59
C GLN A 202 14.01 -4.27 6.77
N LYS A 203 14.62 -4.28 7.96
CA LYS A 203 14.09 -3.59 9.16
C LYS A 203 14.16 -2.06 9.09
N ARG A 204 14.76 -1.47 8.07
CA ARG A 204 14.70 -0.02 7.86
C ARG A 204 13.44 0.26 7.04
N VAL A 205 12.43 0.81 7.72
CA VAL A 205 11.15 1.24 7.14
C VAL A 205 11.38 1.77 5.73
N SER A 206 10.77 1.12 4.75
CA SER A 206 10.86 1.56 3.36
C SER A 206 10.33 2.98 3.27
N PRO A 207 11.04 3.94 2.64
CA PRO A 207 10.53 5.30 2.46
C PRO A 207 9.16 5.36 1.79
N ILE A 208 8.84 4.36 0.96
CA ILE A 208 7.52 4.21 0.34
C ILE A 208 6.48 3.78 1.37
N SER A 209 6.78 2.83 2.25
CA SER A 209 5.86 2.42 3.33
C SER A 209 5.64 3.54 4.34
N GLU A 210 6.69 4.31 4.66
CA GLU A 210 6.60 5.50 5.50
C GLU A 210 5.73 6.59 4.85
N LEU A 211 5.84 6.75 3.52
CA LEU A 211 4.99 7.64 2.75
C LEU A 211 3.55 7.13 2.69
N ASP A 212 3.32 5.85 2.47
CA ASP A 212 1.97 5.25 2.43
C ASP A 212 1.30 5.35 3.80
N GLU A 213 2.02 5.08 4.88
CA GLU A 213 1.56 5.31 6.25
C GLU A 213 1.25 6.79 6.48
N ALA A 214 2.10 7.71 6.04
CA ALA A 214 1.85 9.14 6.15
C ALA A 214 0.61 9.56 5.34
N ILE A 215 0.43 9.05 4.12
CA ILE A 215 -0.76 9.31 3.28
C ILE A 215 -2.02 8.80 3.97
N VAL A 216 -1.99 7.58 4.51
CA VAL A 216 -3.13 6.98 5.20
C VAL A 216 -3.44 7.71 6.52
N ALA A 217 -2.42 8.03 7.31
CA ALA A 217 -2.57 8.73 8.59
C ALA A 217 -3.17 10.14 8.39
N ASN A 218 -2.78 10.82 7.31
CA ASN A 218 -3.32 12.13 6.95
C ASN A 218 -4.59 12.04 6.11
N GLY A 219 -5.15 10.84 5.88
CA GLY A 219 -6.39 10.67 5.13
C GLY A 219 -6.30 11.08 3.65
N ASN A 220 -5.08 11.15 3.10
CA ASN A 220 -4.73 11.71 1.80
C ASN A 220 -4.95 13.23 1.67
N HIS A 221 -4.98 13.97 2.79
CA HIS A 221 -5.12 15.42 2.82
C HIS A 221 -3.91 16.06 3.48
N PHE A 222 -3.23 16.94 2.74
CA PHE A 222 -2.02 17.61 3.21
C PHE A 222 -2.18 19.13 3.04
N PRO A 223 -2.49 19.89 4.10
CA PRO A 223 -2.88 21.30 3.99
C PRO A 223 -1.92 22.17 3.16
N ALA A 224 -0.61 21.99 3.35
CA ALA A 224 0.40 22.73 2.59
C ALA A 224 0.39 22.39 1.08
N LEU A 225 0.13 21.13 0.72
CA LEU A 225 0.01 20.71 -0.67
C LEU A 225 -1.31 21.17 -1.29
N GLU A 226 -2.40 21.21 -0.50
CA GLU A 226 -3.69 21.74 -0.95
C GLU A 226 -3.62 23.25 -1.22
N ASP A 227 -2.97 24.01 -0.34
CA ASP A 227 -2.73 25.45 -0.53
C ASP A 227 -1.86 25.72 -1.77
N ALA A 228 -0.80 24.92 -1.96
CA ALA A 228 0.04 24.98 -3.14
C ALA A 228 -0.75 24.63 -4.42
N ALA A 229 -1.59 23.60 -4.38
CA ALA A 229 -2.45 23.21 -5.48
C ALA A 229 -3.52 24.26 -5.79
N ALA A 230 -4.08 24.93 -4.78
CA ALA A 230 -5.02 26.03 -4.95
C ALA A 230 -4.35 27.25 -5.62
N THR A 231 -3.12 27.57 -5.20
CA THR A 231 -2.30 28.63 -5.79
C THR A 231 -2.00 28.33 -7.25
N LEU A 232 -1.49 27.12 -7.51
CA LEU A 232 -1.20 26.66 -8.86
C LEU A 232 -2.46 26.66 -9.75
N ARG A 233 -3.60 26.24 -9.21
CA ARG A 233 -4.88 26.29 -9.93
C ARG A 233 -5.30 27.72 -10.28
N ALA A 234 -5.06 28.68 -9.41
CA ALA A 234 -5.35 30.10 -9.69
C ALA A 234 -4.42 30.67 -10.77
N GLU A 235 -3.16 30.25 -10.81
CA GLU A 235 -2.21 30.63 -11.87
C GLU A 235 -2.56 30.00 -13.23
N LEU A 236 -3.06 28.77 -13.21
CA LEU A 236 -3.38 27.99 -14.42
C LEU A 236 -4.76 28.29 -15.02
N ALA A 237 -5.72 28.80 -14.23
CA ALA A 237 -7.12 28.91 -14.65
C ALA A 237 -7.68 30.33 -14.63
N GLY A 238 -8.00 30.85 -15.82
CA GLY A 238 -9.14 31.74 -16.01
C GLY A 238 -10.44 30.94 -15.94
N LYS A 239 -11.24 31.13 -14.88
CA LYS A 239 -12.65 30.70 -14.70
C LYS A 239 -13.09 29.28 -15.20
N GLY A 240 -12.21 28.27 -15.26
CA GLY A 240 -12.58 26.91 -15.69
C GLY A 240 -11.63 25.80 -15.22
N GLN A 241 -12.00 24.53 -15.42
CA GLN A 241 -11.10 23.39 -15.18
C GLN A 241 -9.88 23.51 -16.10
N PRO A 242 -8.65 23.45 -15.56
CA PRO A 242 -7.45 23.52 -16.40
C PRO A 242 -7.37 22.26 -17.26
N GLY A 243 -7.54 22.41 -18.57
CA GLY A 243 -7.30 21.33 -19.53
C GLY A 243 -5.81 21.05 -19.68
N GLU A 244 -5.46 19.87 -20.22
CA GLU A 244 -4.07 19.43 -20.43
C GLU A 244 -3.24 20.46 -21.22
N ALA A 245 -3.86 21.17 -22.17
CA ALA A 245 -3.22 22.24 -22.95
C ALA A 245 -2.89 23.51 -22.14
N ALA A 246 -3.59 23.79 -21.04
CA ALA A 246 -3.25 24.89 -20.14
C ALA A 246 -2.05 24.53 -19.26
N VAL A 247 -2.01 23.29 -18.77
CA VAL A 247 -0.90 22.75 -17.98
C VAL A 247 0.37 22.68 -18.81
N ALA A 248 0.30 22.13 -20.04
CA ALA A 248 1.45 22.06 -20.95
C ALA A 248 2.07 23.44 -21.23
N ARG A 249 1.23 24.46 -21.47
CA ARG A 249 1.70 25.85 -21.69
C ARG A 249 2.33 26.48 -20.45
N ALA A 250 1.83 26.16 -19.27
CA ALA A 250 2.42 26.66 -18.02
C ALA A 250 3.76 26.00 -17.71
N LEU A 251 3.87 24.69 -17.94
CA LEU A 251 5.13 23.95 -17.81
C LEU A 251 6.21 24.50 -18.76
N GLU A 252 5.84 24.83 -20.00
CA GLU A 252 6.74 25.46 -20.96
C GLU A 252 7.14 26.87 -20.51
N LYS A 253 6.19 27.67 -20.02
CA LYS A 253 6.43 29.07 -19.62
C LYS A 253 7.23 29.21 -18.32
N GLN A 254 6.94 28.42 -17.29
CA GLN A 254 7.55 28.54 -15.97
C GLN A 254 8.81 27.68 -15.81
N LEU A 255 8.85 26.52 -16.46
CA LEU A 255 9.91 25.51 -16.25
C LEU A 255 10.69 25.18 -17.53
N GLY A 256 10.30 25.75 -18.69
CA GLY A 256 10.98 25.49 -19.96
C GLY A 256 10.76 24.08 -20.50
N VAL A 257 9.75 23.35 -20.01
CA VAL A 257 9.48 21.96 -20.39
C VAL A 257 8.44 21.91 -21.50
N ALA A 258 8.84 21.45 -22.68
CA ALA A 258 7.93 21.24 -23.80
C ALA A 258 7.17 19.90 -23.65
N CYS A 259 5.85 19.97 -23.46
CA CYS A 259 5.00 18.79 -23.32
C CYS A 259 4.24 18.50 -24.63
N ARG A 260 4.31 17.26 -25.12
CA ARG A 260 3.45 16.77 -26.22
C ARG A 260 2.22 16.08 -25.64
N ILE A 261 1.05 16.62 -25.92
CA ILE A 261 -0.23 15.96 -25.59
C ILE A 261 -0.51 14.92 -26.67
N ARG A 262 -0.61 13.65 -26.28
CA ARG A 262 -1.03 12.56 -27.17
C ARG A 262 -2.55 12.59 -27.24
N THR A 263 -3.09 13.09 -28.35
CA THR A 263 -4.49 12.92 -28.76
C THR A 263 -4.77 11.48 -29.16
#